data_AF-A0A7C1VHN4-F1
#
_entry.id   AF-A0A7C1VHN4-F1
#
_cell.length_a   1.000
_cell.length_b   1.000
_cell.length_c   1.000
_cell.angle_alpha   90.00
_cell.angle_beta   90.00
_cell.angle_gamma   90.00
#
_symmetry.space_group_name_H-M   'P 1'
#
loop_
_entity.id
_entity.type
_entity.pdbx_description
1 polymer ?
#
loop_
_entity_poly.entity_id
_entity_poly.type
_entity_poly.pdbx_seq_one_letter_code
_entity_poly.pdbx_strand_id
1 'polypeptide(L)'
;MLEEISTELENRFNDHLRGTLKRNNKKRSKNVHVTDLTSPCARQSWYYRKLEEPEKDNALTGILFMGNIVHAAIPLSKRNEVSFIADVRNMKPLKSLSEITDVNTYDCVSGTADEIIEYKGETCIVDKKTYSSKRGWNPKEPDESYVWQLNIYKLLMYITEGVEAKYGAIFYMDVATRFEKPLVFPMELKSIPEIQEFVLKRLDELKMLVPPAKTVTWKCKYCPWAPNKGGPCDVTGAEILEATRKK
;
A
#
# COMPACT_ATOMS: atom_id res chain seq x y z
N MET A 1 9.40 24.67 32.95
CA MET A 1 8.56 25.57 32.11
C MET A 1 8.95 25.57 30.64
N LEU A 2 10.07 26.14 30.19
CA LEU A 2 10.38 26.18 28.74
C LEU A 2 10.53 24.78 28.11
N GLU A 3 11.20 23.86 28.81
CA GLU A 3 11.33 22.46 28.36
C GLU A 3 9.98 21.73 28.35
N GLU A 4 9.16 21.89 29.39
CA GLU A 4 7.77 21.38 29.46
C GLU A 4 6.92 21.87 28.28
N ILE A 5 7.06 23.15 27.88
CA ILE A 5 6.37 23.72 26.72
C ILE A 5 6.87 23.06 25.42
N SER A 6 8.18 22.82 25.27
CA SER A 6 8.70 22.09 24.10
C SER A 6 8.15 20.67 24.03
N THR A 7 8.23 19.92 25.13
CA THR A 7 7.72 18.55 25.23
C THR A 7 6.21 18.48 24.95
N GLU A 8 5.42 19.42 25.47
CA GLU A 8 3.96 19.47 25.22
C GLU A 8 3.63 19.80 23.76
N LEU A 9 4.38 20.71 23.12
CA LEU A 9 4.23 21.03 21.70
C LEU A 9 4.63 19.83 20.80
N GLU A 10 5.73 19.15 21.13
CA GLU A 10 6.18 17.94 20.45
C GLU A 10 5.16 16.79 20.59
N ASN A 11 4.61 16.57 21.78
CA ASN A 11 3.56 15.57 22.02
C ASN A 11 2.32 15.88 21.17
N ARG A 12 1.79 17.12 21.24
CA ARG A 12 0.63 17.55 20.44
C ARG A 12 0.84 17.40 18.95
N PHE A 13 2.03 17.73 18.45
CA PHE A 13 2.38 17.54 17.04
C PHE A 13 2.37 16.06 16.64
N ASN A 14 3.07 15.21 17.40
CA ASN A 14 3.14 13.78 17.11
C ASN A 14 1.76 13.10 17.22
N ASP A 15 0.94 13.47 18.20
CA ASP A 15 -0.43 12.94 18.35
C ASP A 15 -1.38 13.43 17.27
N HIS A 16 -1.19 14.64 16.73
CA HIS A 16 -1.92 15.09 15.53
C HIS A 16 -1.56 14.23 14.30
N LEU A 17 -0.28 13.93 14.09
CA LEU A 17 0.17 13.05 12.98
C LEU A 17 -0.39 11.63 13.16
N ARG A 18 -0.17 11.01 14.32
CA ARG A 18 -0.67 9.67 14.68
C ARG A 18 -2.19 9.60 14.56
N GLY A 19 -2.91 10.57 15.11
CA GLY A 19 -4.37 10.67 15.06
C GLY A 19 -4.93 10.84 13.65
N THR A 20 -4.19 11.50 12.75
CA THR A 20 -4.58 11.61 11.33
C THR A 20 -4.37 10.30 10.58
N LEU A 21 -3.21 9.64 10.74
CA LEU A 21 -3.01 8.31 10.15
C LEU A 21 -3.96 7.25 10.73
N LYS A 22 -4.21 7.26 12.05
CA LYS A 22 -5.16 6.34 12.71
C LYS A 22 -6.61 6.55 12.21
N ARG A 23 -7.02 7.78 11.88
CA ARG A 23 -8.31 8.08 11.23
C ARG A 23 -8.40 7.52 9.81
N ASN A 24 -7.34 7.66 9.00
CA ASN A 24 -7.30 7.12 7.64
C ASN A 24 -7.27 5.58 7.65
N ASN A 25 -6.46 4.97 8.50
CA ASN A 25 -6.33 3.51 8.60
C ASN A 25 -7.55 2.82 9.21
N LYS A 26 -8.36 3.47 10.08
CA LYS A 26 -9.62 2.89 10.59
C LYS A 26 -10.63 2.54 9.50
N LYS A 27 -10.51 3.07 8.27
CA LYS A 27 -11.32 2.66 7.10
C LYS A 27 -10.84 1.37 6.41
N ARG A 28 -9.60 0.93 6.66
CA ARG A 28 -8.97 -0.25 5.99
C ARG A 28 -9.10 -1.57 6.78
N SER A 29 -9.67 -1.55 7.98
CA SER A 29 -9.44 -2.61 8.99
C SER A 29 -10.19 -3.94 8.79
N LYS A 30 -10.98 -4.11 7.72
CA LYS A 30 -11.75 -5.35 7.46
C LYS A 30 -11.58 -5.98 6.06
N ASN A 31 -11.04 -5.27 5.08
CA ASN A 31 -10.94 -5.72 3.68
C ASN A 31 -9.47 -5.85 3.24
N VAL A 32 -9.20 -6.56 2.15
CA VAL A 32 -7.84 -6.61 1.57
C VAL A 32 -7.57 -5.34 0.75
N HIS A 33 -6.45 -4.68 1.02
CA HIS A 33 -6.02 -3.49 0.28
C HIS A 33 -4.94 -3.87 -0.75
N VAL A 34 -4.82 -3.14 -1.87
CA VAL A 34 -3.82 -3.43 -2.93
C VAL A 34 -2.39 -3.58 -2.35
N THR A 35 -2.02 -2.74 -1.39
CA THR A 35 -0.71 -2.80 -0.70
C THR A 35 -0.44 -4.09 0.08
N ASP A 36 -1.49 -4.82 0.48
CA ASP A 36 -1.35 -6.12 1.16
C ASP A 36 -0.84 -7.18 0.16
N LEU A 37 -1.26 -7.08 -1.10
CA LEU A 37 -0.95 -8.03 -2.19
C LEU A 37 0.42 -7.78 -2.82
N THR A 38 0.82 -6.51 -2.91
CA THR A 38 2.07 -6.10 -3.58
C THR A 38 3.33 -6.24 -2.73
N SER A 39 3.21 -6.53 -1.43
CA SER A 39 4.40 -6.81 -0.62
C SER A 39 5.17 -8.03 -1.16
N PRO A 40 6.49 -7.93 -1.39
CA PRO A 40 7.32 -9.06 -1.79
C PRO A 40 7.26 -10.27 -0.82
N CYS A 41 6.90 -10.03 0.44
CA CYS A 41 6.77 -11.05 1.48
C CYS A 41 5.33 -11.11 2.00
N ALA A 42 4.52 -12.02 1.47
CA ALA A 42 3.11 -12.18 1.86
C ALA A 42 2.94 -12.52 3.35
N ARG A 43 3.94 -13.15 4.00
CA ARG A 43 3.97 -13.32 5.46
C ARG A 43 3.88 -11.99 6.22
N GLN A 44 4.50 -10.92 5.73
CA GLN A 44 4.42 -9.60 6.36
C GLN A 44 2.99 -9.04 6.30
N SER A 45 2.34 -9.13 5.12
CA SER A 45 0.95 -8.73 4.93
C SER A 45 -0.01 -9.59 5.77
N TRP A 46 0.23 -10.89 5.85
CA TRP A 46 -0.51 -11.81 6.72
C TRP A 46 -0.42 -11.37 8.19
N TYR A 47 0.78 -11.00 8.68
CA TYR A 47 0.94 -10.47 10.05
C TYR A 47 0.20 -9.13 10.25
N TYR A 48 0.24 -8.17 9.31
CA TYR A 48 -0.55 -6.93 9.40
C TYR A 48 -2.06 -7.17 9.52
N ARG A 49 -2.58 -8.27 8.95
CA ARG A 49 -4.02 -8.62 9.01
C ARG A 49 -4.40 -9.41 10.26
N LYS A 50 -3.54 -10.32 10.71
CA LYS A 50 -3.87 -11.32 11.75
C LYS A 50 -3.45 -10.89 13.16
N LEU A 51 -2.31 -10.20 13.30
CA LEU A 51 -1.80 -9.72 14.58
C LEU A 51 -2.29 -8.28 14.88
N GLU A 52 -1.83 -7.73 16.00
CA GLU A 52 -1.84 -6.29 16.27
C GLU A 52 -0.66 -5.62 15.53
N GLU A 53 -0.87 -4.41 15.00
CA GLU A 53 0.18 -3.66 14.30
C GLU A 53 1.11 -2.97 15.31
N PRO A 54 2.43 -3.25 15.33
CA PRO A 54 3.37 -2.55 16.19
C PRO A 54 3.37 -1.03 15.93
N GLU A 55 3.45 -0.22 16.97
CA GLU A 55 3.36 1.24 16.82
C GLU A 55 4.52 1.78 15.99
N LYS A 56 4.19 2.62 15.00
CA LYS A 56 5.16 3.27 14.12
C LYS A 56 5.88 4.38 14.87
N ASP A 57 7.18 4.50 14.67
CA ASP A 57 7.94 5.65 15.16
C ASP A 57 7.45 6.97 14.52
N ASN A 58 7.82 8.08 15.15
CA ASN A 58 7.38 9.42 14.76
C ASN A 58 7.94 9.85 13.39
N ALA A 59 9.12 9.35 12.98
CA ALA A 59 9.72 9.70 11.69
C ALA A 59 9.02 9.00 10.53
N LEU A 60 8.73 7.69 10.67
CA LEU A 60 7.92 6.94 9.70
C LEU A 60 6.49 7.51 9.63
N THR A 61 5.92 7.88 10.78
CA THR A 61 4.62 8.57 10.87
C THR A 61 4.63 9.91 10.13
N GLY A 62 5.67 10.72 10.30
CA GLY A 62 5.85 11.98 9.57
C GLY A 62 6.04 11.79 8.06
N ILE A 63 6.82 10.80 7.64
CA ILE A 63 7.03 10.46 6.22
C ILE A 63 5.70 10.07 5.55
N LEU A 64 4.91 9.20 6.18
CA LEU A 64 3.60 8.79 5.66
C LEU A 64 2.60 9.94 5.59
N PHE A 65 2.60 10.83 6.60
CA PHE A 65 1.77 12.04 6.60
C PHE A 65 2.14 13.01 5.47
N MET A 66 3.44 13.27 5.27
CA MET A 66 3.93 14.12 4.19
C MET A 66 3.66 13.53 2.81
N GLY A 67 3.77 12.20 2.63
CA GLY A 67 3.39 11.52 1.39
C GLY A 67 1.94 11.78 1.00
N ASN A 68 1.00 11.58 1.94
CA ASN A 68 -0.42 11.85 1.72
C ASN A 68 -0.69 13.31 1.31
N ILE A 69 0.00 14.27 1.93
CA ILE A 69 -0.11 15.70 1.57
C ILE A 69 0.40 15.95 0.15
N VAL A 70 1.58 15.41 -0.20
CA VAL A 70 2.17 15.60 -1.54
C VAL A 70 1.28 15.01 -2.65
N HIS A 71 0.64 13.86 -2.40
CA HIS A 71 -0.26 13.23 -3.36
C HIS A 71 -1.49 14.08 -3.66
N ALA A 72 -2.16 14.59 -2.61
CA ALA A 72 -3.37 15.41 -2.74
C ALA A 72 -3.09 16.87 -3.17
N ALA A 73 -1.92 17.42 -2.83
CA ALA A 73 -1.54 18.79 -3.19
C ALA A 73 -0.96 18.92 -4.61
N ILE A 74 -0.54 17.81 -5.23
CA ILE A 74 0.02 17.78 -6.59
C ILE A 74 -0.80 16.81 -7.47
N PRO A 75 -2.03 17.15 -7.85
CA PRO A 75 -2.76 16.43 -8.88
C PRO A 75 -2.11 16.67 -10.25
N LEU A 76 -1.92 15.60 -11.02
CA LEU A 76 -1.45 15.66 -12.40
C LEU A 76 -2.62 15.53 -13.41
N SER A 77 -3.83 15.27 -12.93
CA SER A 77 -5.03 15.10 -13.75
C SER A 77 -6.32 15.47 -13.00
N LYS A 78 -7.48 15.40 -13.69
CA LYS A 78 -8.82 15.52 -13.08
C LYS A 78 -9.23 14.27 -12.27
N ARG A 79 -8.61 13.12 -12.56
CA ARG A 79 -8.81 11.81 -11.92
C ARG A 79 -7.68 11.56 -10.93
N ASN A 80 -7.68 12.33 -9.84
CA ASN A 80 -6.74 12.20 -8.73
C ASN A 80 -7.37 11.38 -7.57
N GLU A 81 -6.58 10.59 -6.83
CA GLU A 81 -7.02 9.77 -5.68
C GLU A 81 -8.26 8.89 -5.98
N VAL A 82 -8.24 8.20 -7.13
CA VAL A 82 -9.37 7.39 -7.61
C VAL A 82 -9.48 6.10 -6.82
N SER A 83 -10.56 5.96 -6.05
CA SER A 83 -10.79 4.80 -5.17
C SER A 83 -11.63 3.71 -5.84
N PHE A 84 -11.13 2.48 -5.79
CA PHE A 84 -11.74 1.28 -6.38
C PHE A 84 -12.06 0.21 -5.33
N ILE A 85 -13.09 -0.58 -5.60
CA ILE A 85 -13.47 -1.75 -4.79
C ILE A 85 -14.20 -2.79 -5.66
N ALA A 86 -13.74 -4.05 -5.63
CA ALA A 86 -14.32 -5.13 -6.42
C ALA A 86 -14.16 -6.49 -5.74
N ASP A 87 -15.06 -7.42 -6.07
CA ASP A 87 -14.85 -8.86 -5.94
C ASP A 87 -14.07 -9.31 -7.17
N VAL A 88 -12.80 -9.68 -6.96
CA VAL A 88 -11.84 -10.01 -8.02
C VAL A 88 -11.84 -11.50 -8.36
N ARG A 89 -12.51 -12.35 -7.57
CA ARG A 89 -12.70 -13.77 -7.92
C ARG A 89 -13.91 -13.95 -8.83
N ASN A 90 -14.97 -13.20 -8.59
CA ASN A 90 -16.19 -13.20 -9.40
C ASN A 90 -16.24 -12.07 -10.45
N MET A 91 -15.15 -11.30 -10.61
CA MET A 91 -15.01 -10.17 -11.56
C MET A 91 -16.18 -9.18 -11.49
N LYS A 92 -16.61 -8.84 -10.27
CA LYS A 92 -17.82 -8.07 -10.00
C LYS A 92 -17.49 -6.77 -9.24
N PRO A 93 -17.96 -5.60 -9.72
CA PRO A 93 -17.80 -4.35 -8.96
C PRO A 93 -18.63 -4.36 -7.67
N LEU A 94 -18.10 -3.71 -6.63
CA LEU A 94 -18.82 -3.41 -5.40
C LEU A 94 -19.07 -1.89 -5.33
N LYS A 95 -20.13 -1.47 -4.61
CA LYS A 95 -20.45 -0.04 -4.43
C LYS A 95 -19.80 0.52 -3.17
N SER A 96 -19.52 -0.33 -2.18
CA SER A 96 -19.12 0.11 -0.84
C SER A 96 -18.35 -0.96 -0.04
N LEU A 97 -17.51 -0.52 0.90
CA LEU A 97 -16.81 -1.41 1.84
C LEU A 97 -17.76 -2.25 2.72
N SER A 98 -19.01 -1.83 2.88
CA SER A 98 -20.06 -2.58 3.60
C SER A 98 -20.57 -3.83 2.86
N GLU A 99 -20.22 -4.03 1.59
CA GLU A 99 -20.48 -5.30 0.87
C GLU A 99 -19.37 -6.35 1.12
N ILE A 100 -18.31 -5.98 1.84
CA ILE A 100 -17.26 -6.90 2.27
C ILE A 100 -17.58 -7.42 3.68
N THR A 101 -17.75 -8.73 3.76
CA THR A 101 -18.02 -9.50 4.97
C THR A 101 -16.83 -10.41 5.27
N ASP A 102 -16.81 -11.01 6.46
CA ASP A 102 -15.75 -11.94 6.84
C ASP A 102 -15.75 -13.24 5.98
N VAL A 103 -16.82 -13.50 5.21
CA VAL A 103 -16.92 -14.61 4.24
C VAL A 103 -16.17 -14.33 2.94
N ASN A 104 -16.36 -13.14 2.35
CA ASN A 104 -15.81 -12.74 1.04
C ASN A 104 -14.60 -11.77 1.12
N THR A 105 -14.08 -11.46 2.30
CA THR A 105 -12.94 -10.53 2.47
C THR A 105 -11.66 -10.98 1.76
N TYR A 106 -11.47 -12.29 1.53
CA TYR A 106 -10.35 -12.84 0.73
C TYR A 106 -10.73 -13.12 -0.73
N ASP A 107 -11.83 -12.56 -1.20
CA ASP A 107 -12.27 -12.56 -2.60
C ASP A 107 -12.44 -11.12 -3.13
N CYS A 108 -12.41 -10.13 -2.22
CA CYS A 108 -12.60 -8.71 -2.51
C CYS A 108 -11.33 -7.89 -2.25
N VAL A 109 -11.03 -6.93 -3.13
CA VAL A 109 -9.88 -6.02 -3.03
C VAL A 109 -10.35 -4.58 -3.16
N SER A 110 -9.75 -3.68 -2.39
CA SER A 110 -9.89 -2.22 -2.59
C SER A 110 -8.53 -1.51 -2.67
N GLY A 111 -8.52 -0.31 -3.23
CA GLY A 111 -7.38 0.58 -3.16
C GLY A 111 -7.66 1.92 -3.81
N THR A 112 -6.68 2.82 -3.75
CA THR A 112 -6.79 4.17 -4.32
C THR A 112 -5.61 4.40 -5.23
N ALA A 113 -5.87 4.54 -6.53
CA ALA A 113 -4.86 4.95 -7.50
C ALA A 113 -4.58 6.44 -7.31
N ASP A 114 -3.32 6.79 -7.08
CA ASP A 114 -2.91 8.19 -6.81
C ASP A 114 -3.39 9.13 -7.93
N GLU A 115 -3.35 8.65 -9.18
CA GLU A 115 -3.56 9.47 -10.37
C GLU A 115 -3.90 8.60 -11.60
N ILE A 116 -4.83 9.05 -12.46
CA ILE A 116 -5.15 8.41 -13.77
C ILE A 116 -5.14 9.48 -14.86
N ILE A 117 -4.42 9.27 -15.95
CA ILE A 117 -4.31 10.23 -17.07
C ILE A 117 -4.86 9.63 -18.38
N GLU A 118 -5.47 10.49 -19.20
CA GLU A 118 -5.78 10.20 -20.60
C GLU A 118 -4.76 10.95 -21.48
N TYR A 119 -4.09 10.24 -22.39
CA TYR A 119 -3.11 10.83 -23.30
C TYR A 119 -3.24 10.20 -24.69
N LYS A 120 -3.51 11.04 -25.70
CA LYS A 120 -3.73 10.63 -27.11
C LYS A 120 -4.78 9.52 -27.30
N GLY A 121 -5.79 9.47 -26.42
CA GLY A 121 -6.84 8.44 -26.44
C GLY A 121 -6.53 7.16 -25.66
N GLU A 122 -5.33 7.03 -25.10
CA GLU A 122 -4.95 5.90 -24.24
C GLU A 122 -5.07 6.29 -22.75
N THR A 123 -5.53 5.34 -21.93
CA THR A 123 -5.57 5.51 -20.47
C THR A 123 -4.30 4.97 -19.83
N CYS A 124 -3.69 5.76 -18.93
CA CYS A 124 -2.50 5.41 -18.19
C CYS A 124 -2.70 5.67 -16.68
N ILE A 125 -2.31 4.71 -15.85
CA ILE A 125 -2.39 4.82 -14.38
C ILE A 125 -1.05 5.29 -13.85
N VAL A 126 -1.03 6.33 -13.00
CA VAL A 126 0.21 6.91 -12.46
C VAL A 126 0.24 6.74 -10.94
N ASP A 127 1.34 6.20 -10.46
CA ASP A 127 1.61 5.93 -9.05
C ASP A 127 2.70 6.89 -8.57
N LYS A 128 2.37 7.76 -7.62
CA LYS A 128 3.20 8.87 -7.14
C LYS A 128 4.05 8.38 -5.96
N LYS A 129 5.36 8.67 -5.94
CA LYS A 129 6.27 8.19 -4.87
C LYS A 129 7.30 9.23 -4.47
N THR A 130 7.26 9.67 -3.22
CA THR A 130 8.30 10.53 -2.63
C THR A 130 9.54 9.74 -2.26
N TYR A 131 10.74 10.22 -2.64
CA TYR A 131 12.02 9.66 -2.19
C TYR A 131 12.99 10.78 -1.76
N SER A 132 14.20 10.42 -1.30
CA SER A 132 15.24 11.40 -0.93
C SER A 132 16.62 11.02 -1.46
N SER A 133 17.14 11.80 -2.41
CA SER A 133 18.49 11.62 -2.99
C SER A 133 19.63 11.93 -2.01
N LYS A 134 19.34 12.56 -0.86
CA LYS A 134 20.30 13.03 0.16
C LYS A 134 21.27 11.96 0.71
N ARG A 135 20.96 10.67 0.53
CA ARG A 135 21.85 9.54 0.93
C ARG A 135 22.57 8.88 -0.25
N GLY A 136 22.64 9.53 -1.42
CA GLY A 136 23.27 9.01 -2.64
C GLY A 136 22.45 7.93 -3.35
N TRP A 137 21.23 7.64 -2.90
CA TRP A 137 20.32 6.69 -3.54
C TRP A 137 19.35 7.40 -4.48
N ASN A 138 19.30 6.97 -5.74
CA ASN A 138 18.33 7.40 -6.73
C ASN A 138 17.67 6.15 -7.36
N PRO A 139 16.36 6.17 -7.63
CA PRO A 139 15.71 5.16 -8.46
C PRO A 139 16.40 5.05 -9.82
N LYS A 140 16.79 3.83 -10.20
CA LYS A 140 17.28 3.49 -11.56
C LYS A 140 16.26 2.70 -12.37
N GLU A 141 15.33 2.08 -11.66
CA GLU A 141 14.27 1.19 -12.13
C GLU A 141 13.11 1.29 -11.12
N PRO A 142 11.85 1.03 -11.52
CA PRO A 142 10.72 1.00 -10.59
C PRO A 142 10.80 -0.24 -9.68
N ASP A 143 10.53 -0.09 -8.38
CA ASP A 143 10.40 -1.24 -7.48
C ASP A 143 9.20 -2.12 -7.89
N GLU A 144 9.42 -3.44 -7.98
CA GLU A 144 8.44 -4.41 -8.48
C GLU A 144 7.09 -4.34 -7.74
N SER A 145 7.09 -3.96 -6.45
CA SER A 145 5.83 -3.80 -5.69
C SER A 145 4.98 -2.61 -6.16
N TYR A 146 5.59 -1.56 -6.73
CA TYR A 146 4.84 -0.47 -7.35
C TYR A 146 4.41 -0.82 -8.78
N VAL A 147 5.20 -1.62 -9.50
CA VAL A 147 4.80 -2.22 -10.79
C VAL A 147 3.54 -3.08 -10.59
N TRP A 148 3.54 -3.98 -9.60
CA TRP A 148 2.34 -4.76 -9.27
C TRP A 148 1.18 -3.90 -8.76
N GLN A 149 1.44 -2.78 -8.07
CA GLN A 149 0.40 -1.85 -7.62
C GLN A 149 -0.36 -1.23 -8.82
N LEU A 150 0.35 -0.73 -9.82
CA LEU A 150 -0.25 -0.23 -11.07
C LEU A 150 -1.08 -1.31 -11.79
N ASN A 151 -0.54 -2.52 -11.87
CA ASN A 151 -1.22 -3.65 -12.50
C ASN A 151 -2.52 -4.03 -11.78
N ILE A 152 -2.53 -4.08 -10.44
CA ILE A 152 -3.76 -4.35 -9.69
C ILE A 152 -4.78 -3.22 -9.85
N TYR A 153 -4.35 -1.95 -9.95
CA TYR A 153 -5.25 -0.85 -10.29
C TYR A 153 -5.85 -0.98 -11.70
N LYS A 154 -5.11 -1.50 -12.69
CA LYS A 154 -5.68 -1.86 -14.01
C LYS A 154 -6.78 -2.92 -13.89
N LEU A 155 -6.56 -4.00 -13.13
CA LEU A 155 -7.58 -5.04 -12.90
C LEU A 155 -8.83 -4.45 -12.23
N LEU A 156 -8.65 -3.64 -11.19
CA LEU A 156 -9.76 -3.00 -10.46
C LEU A 156 -10.54 -2.03 -11.35
N MET A 157 -9.86 -1.15 -12.10
CA MET A 157 -10.51 -0.20 -13.01
C MET A 157 -11.27 -0.93 -14.14
N TYR A 158 -10.72 -2.03 -14.65
CA TYR A 158 -11.42 -2.87 -15.64
C TYR A 158 -12.71 -3.46 -15.07
N ILE A 159 -12.71 -4.00 -13.84
CA ILE A 159 -13.91 -4.55 -13.19
C ILE A 159 -14.94 -3.46 -12.85
N THR A 160 -14.51 -2.25 -12.47
CA THR A 160 -15.42 -1.19 -12.01
C THR A 160 -15.92 -0.25 -13.10
N GLU A 161 -15.16 -0.04 -14.18
CA GLU A 161 -15.46 0.95 -15.23
C GLU A 161 -15.49 0.34 -16.64
N GLY A 162 -15.06 -0.91 -16.82
CA GLY A 162 -14.91 -1.54 -18.14
C GLY A 162 -13.71 -1.02 -18.95
N VAL A 163 -12.86 -0.18 -18.34
CA VAL A 163 -11.72 0.44 -19.03
C VAL A 163 -10.44 -0.37 -18.77
N GLU A 164 -9.78 -0.83 -19.84
CA GLU A 164 -8.46 -1.45 -19.74
C GLU A 164 -7.33 -0.42 -19.98
N ALA A 165 -6.61 -0.03 -18.93
CA ALA A 165 -5.38 0.74 -19.10
C ALA A 165 -4.28 -0.11 -19.75
N LYS A 166 -3.70 0.34 -20.85
CA LYS A 166 -2.53 -0.32 -21.48
C LYS A 166 -1.23 0.05 -20.80
N TYR A 167 -1.15 1.28 -20.26
CA TYR A 167 0.07 1.87 -19.75
C TYR A 167 -0.03 2.23 -18.27
N GLY A 168 1.13 2.31 -17.63
CA GLY A 168 1.27 2.92 -16.31
C GLY A 168 2.60 3.64 -16.18
N ALA A 169 2.76 4.45 -15.13
CA ALA A 169 4.05 5.05 -14.80
C ALA A 169 4.26 5.22 -13.29
N ILE A 170 5.50 5.01 -12.82
CA ILE A 170 5.90 5.46 -11.48
C ILE A 170 6.47 6.88 -11.59
N PHE A 171 5.91 7.82 -10.82
CA PHE A 171 6.31 9.22 -10.78
C PHE A 171 7.04 9.51 -9.47
N TYR A 172 8.37 9.45 -9.50
CA TYR A 172 9.23 9.66 -8.35
C TYR A 172 9.57 11.14 -8.15
N MET A 173 9.29 11.63 -6.94
CA MET A 173 9.50 13.02 -6.52
C MET A 173 10.56 13.08 -5.42
N ASP A 174 11.69 13.74 -5.67
CA ASP A 174 12.79 13.86 -4.70
C ASP A 174 12.57 15.02 -3.72
N VAL A 175 12.37 14.72 -2.44
CA VAL A 175 12.24 15.74 -1.39
C VAL A 175 13.55 16.47 -1.10
N ALA A 176 14.72 15.91 -1.45
CA ALA A 176 16.01 16.55 -1.18
C ALA A 176 16.27 17.73 -2.13
N THR A 177 15.93 17.58 -3.41
CA THR A 177 15.96 18.66 -4.42
C THR A 177 14.65 19.45 -4.49
N ARG A 178 13.74 19.31 -3.52
CA ARG A 178 12.42 19.98 -3.48
C ARG A 178 11.61 19.80 -4.77
N PHE A 179 11.69 18.59 -5.35
CA PHE A 179 11.00 18.18 -6.57
C PHE A 179 11.46 18.86 -7.88
N GLU A 180 12.65 19.50 -7.88
CA GLU A 180 13.24 20.22 -9.04
C GLU A 180 13.17 19.42 -10.36
N LYS A 181 13.43 18.11 -10.31
CA LYS A 181 13.33 17.22 -11.47
C LYS A 181 12.76 15.84 -11.06
N PRO A 182 11.48 15.56 -11.31
CA PRO A 182 10.91 14.23 -11.06
C PRO A 182 11.50 13.19 -12.04
N LEU A 183 11.56 11.94 -11.60
CA LEU A 183 11.92 10.79 -12.43
C LEU A 183 10.66 10.00 -12.77
N VAL A 184 10.47 9.66 -14.04
CA VAL A 184 9.27 8.97 -14.53
C VAL A 184 9.67 7.67 -15.22
N PHE A 185 9.09 6.56 -14.76
CA PHE A 185 9.29 5.22 -15.33
C PHE A 185 7.99 4.74 -15.96
N PRO A 186 7.73 5.04 -17.25
CA PRO A 186 6.59 4.50 -17.98
C PRO A 186 6.78 3.02 -18.30
N MET A 187 5.68 2.27 -18.37
CA MET A 187 5.66 0.84 -18.68
C MET A 187 4.34 0.42 -19.32
N GLU A 188 4.34 -0.70 -20.03
CA GLU A 188 3.13 -1.42 -20.39
C GLU A 188 2.65 -2.26 -19.20
N LEU A 189 1.33 -2.40 -19.06
CA LEU A 189 0.69 -3.16 -17.99
C LEU A 189 0.24 -4.53 -18.50
N LYS A 190 0.40 -5.53 -17.63
CA LYS A 190 0.14 -6.96 -17.83
C LYS A 190 -1.30 -7.23 -18.29
N SER A 191 -1.53 -8.43 -18.82
CA SER A 191 -2.87 -8.85 -19.24
C SER A 191 -3.81 -9.00 -18.03
N ILE A 192 -5.11 -8.72 -18.20
CA ILE A 192 -6.11 -8.90 -17.12
C ILE A 192 -6.06 -10.30 -16.47
N PRO A 193 -5.95 -11.43 -17.22
CA PRO A 193 -5.85 -12.76 -16.62
C PRO A 193 -4.59 -12.96 -15.77
N GLU A 194 -3.42 -12.51 -16.22
CA GLU A 194 -2.15 -12.63 -15.49
C GLU A 194 -2.18 -11.87 -14.16
N ILE A 195 -2.81 -10.68 -14.16
CA ILE A 195 -2.99 -9.87 -12.95
C ILE A 195 -3.99 -10.54 -12.01
N GLN A 196 -5.09 -11.10 -12.54
CA GLN A 196 -6.08 -11.82 -11.76
C GLN A 196 -5.47 -13.06 -11.09
N GLU A 197 -4.67 -13.85 -11.81
CA GLU A 197 -3.96 -15.02 -11.25
C GLU A 197 -3.03 -14.62 -10.09
N PHE A 198 -2.21 -13.58 -10.28
CA PHE A 198 -1.35 -13.04 -9.20
C PHE A 198 -2.17 -12.62 -7.98
N VAL A 199 -3.26 -11.88 -8.19
CA VAL A 199 -4.13 -11.38 -7.12
C VAL A 199 -4.81 -12.51 -6.37
N LEU A 200 -5.38 -13.50 -7.06
CA LEU A 200 -6.04 -14.63 -6.43
C LEU A 200 -5.07 -15.48 -5.61
N LYS A 201 -3.88 -15.76 -6.16
CA LYS A 201 -2.81 -16.44 -5.40
C LYS A 201 -2.45 -15.69 -4.12
N ARG A 202 -2.27 -14.37 -4.19
CA ARG A 202 -1.97 -13.52 -3.02
C ARG A 202 -3.13 -13.48 -2.01
N LEU A 203 -4.38 -13.47 -2.47
CA LEU A 203 -5.56 -13.54 -1.61
C LEU A 203 -5.64 -14.87 -0.86
N ASP A 204 -5.37 -15.98 -1.55
CA ASP A 204 -5.38 -17.32 -0.97
C ASP A 204 -4.21 -17.52 0.03
N GLU A 205 -3.02 -16.94 -0.24
CA GLU A 205 -1.93 -16.81 0.74
C GLU A 205 -2.35 -16.05 2.01
N LEU A 206 -3.14 -14.96 1.89
CA LEU A 206 -3.65 -14.19 3.03
C LEU A 206 -4.80 -14.91 3.79
N LYS A 207 -5.55 -15.76 3.10
CA LYS A 207 -6.67 -16.57 3.65
C LYS A 207 -6.18 -17.65 4.63
N MET A 208 -4.94 -18.12 4.47
CA MET A 208 -4.33 -19.21 5.27
C MET A 208 -4.47 -19.03 6.80
N LEU A 209 -4.61 -20.16 7.51
CA LEU A 209 -4.62 -20.24 8.98
C LEU A 209 -3.21 -20.14 9.60
N VAL A 210 -2.17 -20.50 8.84
CA VAL A 210 -0.76 -20.37 9.23
C VAL A 210 -0.07 -19.32 8.34
N PRO A 211 1.01 -18.66 8.81
CA PRO A 211 1.71 -17.67 8.01
C PRO A 211 2.32 -18.30 6.74
N PRO A 212 2.22 -17.65 5.56
CA PRO A 212 2.90 -18.06 4.34
C PRO A 212 4.43 -18.21 4.50
N ALA A 213 5.10 -18.77 3.49
CA ALA A 213 6.55 -18.83 3.44
C ALA A 213 7.20 -17.44 3.57
N LYS A 214 8.39 -17.36 4.18
CA LYS A 214 9.13 -16.10 4.32
C LYS A 214 9.95 -15.79 3.07
N THR A 215 9.72 -14.63 2.45
CA THR A 215 10.60 -14.09 1.40
C THR A 215 11.64 -13.16 2.03
N VAL A 216 12.92 -13.52 1.95
CA VAL A 216 14.02 -12.64 2.41
C VAL A 216 14.23 -11.54 1.37
N THR A 217 14.04 -10.29 1.77
CA THR A 217 14.13 -9.12 0.86
C THR A 217 14.75 -7.92 1.57
N TRP A 218 15.05 -6.85 0.82
CA TRP A 218 15.54 -5.60 1.41
C TRP A 218 14.57 -5.01 2.45
N LYS A 219 13.26 -5.22 2.29
CA LYS A 219 12.21 -4.77 3.22
C LYS A 219 12.27 -5.46 4.58
N CYS A 220 12.96 -6.61 4.71
CA CYS A 220 13.20 -7.25 6.01
C CYS A 220 13.99 -6.37 7.00
N LYS A 221 14.74 -5.35 6.53
CA LYS A 221 15.40 -4.36 7.39
C LYS A 221 14.44 -3.36 8.06
N TYR A 222 13.19 -3.30 7.58
CA TYR A 222 12.15 -2.37 8.01
C TYR A 222 10.85 -3.11 8.41
N CYS A 223 10.89 -4.45 8.48
CA CYS A 223 9.75 -5.27 8.88
C CYS A 223 9.72 -5.38 10.41
N PRO A 224 8.62 -4.97 11.09
CA PRO A 224 8.60 -4.92 12.55
C PRO A 224 8.62 -6.30 13.22
N TRP A 225 8.33 -7.38 12.46
CA TRP A 225 8.43 -8.78 12.91
C TRP A 225 9.73 -9.48 12.47
N ALA A 226 10.77 -8.73 12.08
CA ALA A 226 12.07 -9.28 11.65
C ALA A 226 13.23 -8.67 12.47
N PRO A 227 13.34 -8.95 13.78
CA PRO A 227 14.16 -8.19 14.71
C PRO A 227 15.65 -8.11 14.37
N ASN A 228 16.20 -9.10 13.65
CA ASN A 228 17.63 -9.21 13.36
C ASN A 228 17.95 -9.29 11.85
N LYS A 229 17.49 -8.30 11.05
CA LYS A 229 17.94 -8.04 9.65
C LYS A 229 17.91 -9.25 8.68
N GLY A 230 17.08 -10.27 8.95
CA GLY A 230 17.09 -11.56 8.25
C GLY A 230 17.03 -12.79 9.18
N GLY A 231 17.13 -12.60 10.50
CA GLY A 231 16.86 -13.63 11.52
C GLY A 231 15.41 -14.17 11.49
N PRO A 232 15.05 -15.08 12.40
CA PRO A 232 13.72 -15.69 12.44
C PRO A 232 12.62 -14.62 12.53
N CYS A 233 11.70 -14.64 11.56
CA CYS A 233 10.50 -13.82 11.51
C CYS A 233 9.29 -14.71 11.83
N ASP A 234 9.46 -15.44 12.92
CA ASP A 234 8.70 -16.62 13.29
C ASP A 234 8.00 -16.30 14.62
N VAL A 235 7.07 -15.34 14.58
CA VAL A 235 6.15 -15.00 15.68
C VAL A 235 5.46 -16.28 16.12
N THR A 236 5.41 -16.55 17.42
CA THR A 236 5.15 -17.91 17.93
C THR A 236 3.71 -18.34 17.67
N GLY A 237 3.51 -19.65 17.57
CA GLY A 237 2.17 -20.23 17.37
C GLY A 237 1.18 -19.85 18.48
N ALA A 238 1.66 -19.55 19.69
CA ALA A 238 0.84 -19.10 20.81
C ALA A 238 0.28 -17.68 20.56
N GLU A 239 1.15 -16.72 20.21
CA GLU A 239 0.76 -15.33 19.88
C GLU A 239 -0.23 -15.29 18.70
N ILE A 240 0.00 -16.14 17.69
CA ILE A 240 -0.90 -16.29 16.53
C ILE A 240 -2.28 -16.86 16.95
N LEU A 241 -2.31 -17.89 17.78
CA LEU A 241 -3.56 -18.51 18.26
C LEU A 241 -4.33 -17.62 19.23
N GLU A 242 -3.65 -16.76 19.99
CA GLU A 242 -4.31 -15.80 20.87
C GLU A 242 -4.87 -14.60 20.09
N ALA A 243 -4.12 -14.07 19.12
CA ALA A 243 -4.59 -12.97 18.26
C ALA A 243 -5.79 -13.38 17.39
N THR A 244 -5.82 -14.62 16.88
CA THR A 244 -6.95 -15.14 16.09
C THR A 244 -8.18 -15.54 16.92
N ARG A 245 -8.09 -15.53 18.26
CA ARG A 245 -9.23 -15.72 19.19
C ARG A 245 -9.85 -14.42 19.71
N LYS A 246 -9.27 -13.26 19.35
CA LYS A 246 -9.69 -11.92 19.82
C LYS A 246 -10.27 -11.04 18.70
N LYS A 247 -10.65 -11.63 17.56
CA LYS A 247 -11.32 -10.98 16.42
C LYS A 247 -12.57 -11.76 16.04
#